data_AF-A0A9X3HFL3-F1
#
_entry.id   AF-A0A9X3HFL3-F1
#
_cell.length_a   1.000
_cell.length_b   1.000
_cell.length_c   1.000
_cell.angle_alpha   90.00
_cell.angle_beta   90.00
_cell.angle_gamma   90.00
#
_symmetry.space_group_name_H-M   'P 1'
#
loop_
_entity.id
_entity.type
_entity.pdbx_description
1 polymer ?
#
loop_
_entity_poly.entity_id
_entity_poly.type
_entity_poly.pdbx_seq_one_letter_code
_entity_poly.pdbx_strand_id
1 'polypeptide(L)' 'MEFEEALKVYEDCFGENYFFYMGFTKTDQEIIEEIQKCIKTGRKQKAPRYDEDKIY' A
#
# COMPACT_ATOMS: atom_id res chain seq x y z
N MET A 1 -9.36 11.94 -5.00
CA MET A 1 -9.06 11.06 -3.88
C MET A 1 -7.76 11.56 -3.29
N GLU A 2 -7.82 11.99 -2.03
CA GLU A 2 -6.62 12.39 -1.30
C GLU A 2 -5.88 11.15 -0.78
N PHE A 3 -4.61 11.32 -0.43
CA PHE A 3 -3.76 10.24 0.05
C PHE A 3 -4.34 9.53 1.29
N GLU A 4 -4.73 10.33 2.29
CA GLU A 4 -5.35 9.83 3.53
C GLU A 4 -6.68 9.13 3.28
N GLU A 5 -7.47 9.62 2.32
CA GLU A 5 -8.73 9.00 1.92
C GLU A 5 -8.49 7.62 1.28
N ALA A 6 -7.48 7.50 0.41
CA ALA A 6 -7.13 6.22 -0.19
C ALA A 6 -6.73 5.18 0.85
N LEU A 7 -5.89 5.56 1.83
CA LEU A 7 -5.48 4.67 2.92
C LEU A 7 -6.69 4.17 3.72
N LYS A 8 -7.61 5.07 4.06
CA LYS A 8 -8.81 4.72 4.81
C LYS A 8 -9.70 3.77 4.03
N VAL A 9 -9.90 4.00 2.73
CA VAL A 9 -10.67 3.09 1.87
C VAL A 9 -10.01 1.72 1.79
N TYR A 10 -8.67 1.66 1.76
CA TYR A 10 -7.94 0.40 1.79
C TYR A 10 -8.18 -0.34 3.11
N GLU A 11 -8.09 0.35 4.25
CA GLU A 11 -8.38 -0.20 5.58
C GLU A 11 -9.83 -0.70 5.68
N ASP A 12 -10.81 0.08 5.23
CA ASP A 12 -12.22 -0.33 5.20
C ASP A 12 -12.44 -1.58 4.31
N CYS A 13 -11.72 -1.69 3.19
CA CYS A 13 -11.88 -2.78 2.23
C CYS A 13 -11.21 -4.09 2.69
N PHE A 14 -10.07 -3.99 3.38
CA PHE A 14 -9.21 -5.14 3.68
C PHE A 14 -9.04 -5.43 5.18
N GLY A 15 -9.46 -4.52 6.05
CA GLY A 15 -9.32 -4.59 7.51
C GLY A 15 -7.87 -4.40 7.99
N GLU A 16 -6.99 -3.91 7.13
CA GLU A 16 -5.55 -3.78 7.40
C GLU A 16 -5.01 -2.48 6.82
N ASN A 17 -4.00 -1.91 7.47
CA ASN A 17 -3.34 -0.70 7.01
C ASN A 17 -2.45 -0.97 5.78
N TYR A 18 -2.33 0.02 4.90
CA TYR A 18 -1.45 -0.05 3.74
C TYR A 18 0.03 -0.09 4.18
N PHE A 19 0.83 -0.96 3.58
CA PHE A 19 2.25 -1.08 3.91
C PHE A 19 3.07 0.00 3.19
N PHE A 20 3.71 0.87 3.97
CA PHE A 20 4.67 1.84 3.48
C PHE A 20 6.07 1.22 3.39
N TYR A 21 6.63 1.16 2.18
CA TYR A 21 8.00 0.68 1.97
C TYR A 21 9.00 1.74 2.44
N MET A 22 9.83 1.41 3.44
CA MET A 22 10.85 2.32 3.99
C MET A 22 12.05 2.55 3.03
N GLY A 23 12.08 1.89 1.87
CA GLY A 23 13.22 1.91 0.93
C GLY A 23 12.88 2.27 -0.53
N PHE A 24 11.61 2.55 -0.85
CA PHE A 24 11.20 3.02 -2.18
C PHE A 24 10.39 4.30 -1.99
N THR A 25 10.91 5.41 -2.50
CA THR A 25 10.20 6.70 -2.61
C THR A 25 9.08 6.57 -3.64
N LYS A 26 8.00 5.87 -3.27
CA LYS A 26 6.74 5.96 -4.01
C LYS A 26 6.09 7.29 -3.68
N THR A 27 5.62 7.97 -4.69
CA THR A 27 4.83 9.20 -4.52
C THR A 27 3.42 8.87 -4.03
N ASP A 28 2.75 9.86 -3.43
CA ASP A 28 1.36 9.71 -2.97
C ASP A 28 0.44 9.22 -4.10
N GLN A 29 0.66 9.71 -5.33
CA GLN A 29 -0.10 9.27 -6.50
C GLN A 29 0.08 7.78 -6.81
N GLU A 30 1.31 7.27 -6.78
CA GLU A 30 1.57 5.85 -7.05
C GLU A 30 0.92 4.94 -6.02
N ILE A 31 0.92 5.35 -4.75
CA ILE A 31 0.27 4.62 -3.67
C ILE A 31 -1.26 4.63 -3.87
N ILE A 32 -1.84 5.79 -4.20
CA ILE A 32 -3.28 5.90 -4.50
C ILE A 32 -3.66 4.97 -5.66
N GLU A 33 -2.86 4.93 -6.74
CA GLU A 33 -3.11 4.04 -7.87
C GLU A 33 -3.00 2.55 -7.50
N GLU A 34 -2.04 2.17 -6.66
CA GLU A 34 -1.93 0.80 -6.16
C GLU A 34 -3.12 0.40 -5.29
N ILE A 35 -3.53 1.28 -4.38
CA ILE A 35 -4.71 1.08 -3.52
C ILE A 35 -5.96 0.85 -4.40
N GLN A 36 -6.17 1.72 -5.39
CA GLN A 36 -7.30 1.58 -6.32
C GLN A 36 -7.24 0.26 -7.11
N LYS A 37 -6.05 -0.16 -7.56
CA LYS A 37 -5.86 -1.47 -8.21
C LYS A 37 -6.18 -2.63 -7.25
N CYS A 38 -5.76 -2.55 -6.00
CA CYS A 38 -6.05 -3.57 -4.98
C CYS A 38 -7.56 -3.70 -4.78
N ILE A 39 -8.26 -2.58 -4.56
CA ILE A 39 -9.72 -2.54 -4.40
C ILE A 39 -10.43 -3.10 -5.64
N LYS A 40 -10.03 -2.65 -6.84
CA LYS A 40 -10.63 -3.09 -8.11
C LYS A 40 -10.45 -4.59 -8.37
N THR A 41 -9.33 -5.17 -7.94
CA THR A 41 -9.03 -6.59 -8.14
C THR A 41 -9.47 -7.46 -6.96
N GLY A 42 -9.91 -6.87 -5.86
CA GLY A 42 -10.21 -7.56 -4.60
C GLY A 42 -8.99 -8.26 -3.99
N ARG A 43 -7.78 -7.89 -4.41
CA ARG A 43 -6.54 -8.51 -3.94
C ARG A 43 -5.80 -7.53 -3.06
N LYS A 44 -5.52 -7.98 -1.83
CA LYS A 44 -4.67 -7.26 -0.88
C LYS A 44 -3.27 -7.04 -1.46
N GLN A 45 -2.63 -5.97 -1.03
CA GLN A 45 -1.21 -5.74 -1.27
C GLN A 45 -0.45 -6.94 -0.71
N LYS A 46 0.50 -7.47 -1.47
CA LYS A 46 1.38 -8.52 -0.93
C LYS A 46 2.17 -7.92 0.21
N ALA A 47 2.18 -8.60 1.36
CA ALA A 47 3.04 -8.23 2.48
C ALA A 47 4.47 -8.01 1.94
N PRO A 48 5.13 -6.91 2.32
CA PRO A 48 6.51 -6.68 1.94
C PRO A 48 7.34 -7.88 2.39
N ARG A 49 7.97 -8.57 1.44
CA ARG A 49 9.11 -9.42 1.78
C ARG A 49 10.22 -8.46 2.16
N TYR A 50 10.50 -8.35 3.44
CA TYR A 50 11.77 -7.84 3.91
C TYR A 50 12.79 -8.86 3.40
N ASP A 51 13.56 -8.50 2.36
CA ASP A 51 14.81 -9.21 2.13
C ASP A 51 15.64 -8.97 3.39
N GLU A 52 15.66 -9.97 4.28
CA GLU A 52 16.46 -9.98 5.52
C GLU A 52 17.97 -9.77 5.23
N ASP A 53 18.38 -9.81 3.96
CA ASP A 53 19.74 -9.56 3.46
C ASP A 53 20.12 -8.06 3.31
N LYS A 54 19.21 -7.11 3.56
CA LYS A 54 19.58 -5.69 3.65
C LYS A 54 19.54 -5.22 5.10
N ILE A 55 20.60 -5.54 5.82
CA ILE A 55 20.99 -4.89 7.08
C ILE A 55 21.26 -3.42 6.74
N TYR A 56 20.42 -2.51 7.23
CA TYR A 56 20.69 -1.07 7.27
C TYR A 56 21.55 -0.72 8.49
#